data_AF-A0A9W7GIN6-F1
#
_entry.id   AF-A0A9W7GIN6-F1
#
_cell.length_a   1.000
_cell.length_b   1.000
_cell.length_c   1.000
_cell.angle_alpha   90.00
_cell.angle_beta   90.00
_cell.angle_gamma   90.00
#
_symmetry.space_group_name_H-M   'P 1'
#
loop_
_entity.id
_entity.type
_entity.pdbx_description
1 polymer ?
#
loop_
_entity_poly.entity_id
_entity_poly.type
_entity_poly.pdbx_seq_one_letter_code
_entity_poly.pdbx_strand_id
1 'polypeptide(L)'
;MPFSPKLFNRKTKKGAEDITKEDTPPPPPTSPNKVEAYLSPSSKSVPSYPAPTPPSTTGSLDFRREAARLERTLEGLSELESAPTWLKHVLQAVGPFLVQALVFARKAAPFLITLSDKWAWAQANLPVEVLVMCWGLTLCFFGGTFSLTLCAYEAFKISGWDTSRAAIEDLNKELVRYRSASIEDDKLDEDGDGVADVDQITQSDLVRRKVFLFLKVSDPNKVNDAISGLTQGAVGVVATLKFKHARTVALGVSIGNYLRKPAGIYLAPHIANLVPKEHRKWVPHVINYACKLIAVSVAWTISSIMSAVQCGVRGGLMFARAGLKYAKKRGIVDLDDEDTYLDEIVGWTVAVVGAGFQIMNGFGLPFPLNVLLLPFRLLEGYLRWIVTN
;
A
#
# COMPACT_ATOMS: atom_id res chain seq x y z
N MET A 1 -46.78 -20.79 27.33
CA MET A 1 -47.27 -21.13 25.98
C MET A 1 -46.26 -22.05 25.31
N PRO A 2 -46.55 -23.35 25.15
CA PRO A 2 -45.67 -24.28 24.44
C PRO A 2 -46.19 -24.53 23.01
N PHE A 3 -45.33 -24.41 22.01
CA PHE A 3 -45.65 -24.83 20.65
C PHE A 3 -45.21 -26.29 20.45
N SER A 4 -46.17 -27.12 20.06
CA SER A 4 -46.01 -28.54 19.73
C SER A 4 -45.96 -28.71 18.21
N PRO A 5 -45.08 -29.56 17.65
CA PRO A 5 -44.98 -29.76 16.21
C PRO A 5 -45.82 -30.97 15.79
N LYS A 6 -46.77 -30.76 14.87
CA LYS A 6 -47.44 -31.86 14.17
C LYS A 6 -47.62 -31.55 12.68
N LEU A 7 -47.07 -32.50 11.91
CA LEU A 7 -47.68 -33.09 10.72
C LEU A 7 -47.87 -32.18 9.50
N PHE A 8 -46.96 -32.31 8.54
CA PHE A 8 -47.39 -32.39 7.14
C PHE A 8 -46.47 -33.34 6.37
N ASN A 9 -46.95 -34.56 6.17
CA ASN A 9 -46.43 -35.50 5.21
C ASN A 9 -47.62 -36.05 4.41
N ARG A 10 -47.80 -35.59 3.17
CA ARG A 10 -48.60 -36.32 2.17
C ARG A 10 -48.26 -35.89 0.74
N LYS A 11 -47.53 -36.79 0.07
CA LYS A 11 -47.67 -37.20 -1.33
C LYS A 11 -47.70 -36.12 -2.42
N THR A 12 -46.59 -36.04 -3.16
CA THR A 12 -46.60 -36.10 -4.64
C THR A 12 -45.43 -36.98 -5.11
N LYS A 13 -45.71 -38.29 -5.19
CA LYS A 13 -44.93 -39.27 -5.95
C LYS A 13 -45.48 -39.23 -7.39
N LYS A 14 -44.88 -38.42 -8.27
CA LYS A 14 -44.97 -38.50 -9.74
C LYS A 14 -44.15 -37.36 -10.33
N GLY A 15 -43.01 -37.68 -10.93
CA GLY A 15 -42.10 -36.71 -11.55
C GLY A 15 -40.62 -36.95 -11.24
N ALA A 16 -40.20 -38.19 -11.02
CA ALA A 16 -38.80 -38.56 -10.81
C ALA A 16 -38.42 -39.62 -11.85
N GLU A 17 -38.44 -39.25 -13.12
CA GLU A 17 -37.95 -40.07 -14.23
C GLU A 17 -37.82 -39.22 -15.52
N ASP A 18 -37.23 -38.01 -15.45
CA ASP A 18 -36.70 -37.34 -16.66
C ASP A 18 -35.77 -36.14 -16.40
N ILE A 19 -34.85 -36.25 -15.42
CA ILE A 19 -33.78 -35.23 -15.23
C ILE A 19 -32.48 -35.96 -14.95
N THR A 20 -31.99 -36.66 -15.96
CA THR A 20 -30.60 -37.13 -16.03
C THR A 20 -30.09 -36.87 -17.44
N LYS A 21 -29.88 -35.59 -17.75
CA LYS A 21 -28.94 -35.04 -18.74
C LYS A 21 -29.12 -33.52 -18.74
N GLU A 22 -28.00 -32.81 -18.80
CA GLU A 22 -27.83 -31.35 -18.75
C GLU A 22 -27.77 -30.71 -17.34
N ASP A 23 -26.78 -29.84 -17.19
CA ASP A 23 -26.38 -29.07 -16.01
C ASP A 23 -25.57 -29.78 -14.91
N THR A 24 -24.46 -30.38 -15.33
CA THR A 24 -23.24 -30.31 -14.51
C THR A 24 -22.50 -29.02 -14.85
N PRO A 25 -22.12 -28.19 -13.87
CA PRO A 25 -21.28 -27.02 -14.13
C PRO A 25 -19.96 -27.49 -14.77
N PRO A 26 -19.44 -26.79 -15.78
CA PRO A 26 -18.21 -27.19 -16.45
C PRO A 26 -17.08 -27.29 -15.41
N PRO A 27 -16.20 -28.30 -15.52
CA PRO A 27 -15.04 -28.40 -14.64
C PRO A 27 -14.21 -27.11 -14.75
N PRO A 28 -13.60 -26.66 -13.64
CA PRO A 28 -12.73 -25.48 -13.67
C PRO A 28 -11.63 -25.69 -14.72
N PRO A 29 -11.29 -24.67 -15.52
CA PRO A 29 -10.31 -24.81 -16.59
C PRO A 29 -8.97 -25.27 -16.01
N THR A 30 -8.64 -26.53 -16.28
CA THR A 30 -7.34 -27.14 -16.00
C THR A 30 -6.41 -26.77 -17.13
N SER A 31 -5.92 -25.52 -17.12
CA SER A 31 -4.77 -25.11 -17.93
C SER A 31 -3.63 -24.71 -16.99
N PRO A 32 -2.51 -25.44 -16.95
CA PRO A 32 -1.34 -25.06 -16.17
C PRO A 32 -0.68 -23.74 -16.62
N ASN A 33 -1.02 -23.20 -17.80
CA ASN A 33 -0.19 -22.20 -18.49
C ASN A 33 -0.66 -20.73 -18.41
N LYS A 34 -1.40 -20.32 -17.37
CA LYS A 34 -1.76 -18.89 -17.18
C LYS A 34 -1.10 -18.19 -16.00
N VAL A 35 -0.36 -18.91 -15.15
CA VAL A 35 0.42 -18.30 -14.06
C VAL A 35 1.83 -17.88 -14.54
N GLU A 36 2.38 -18.52 -15.58
CA GLU A 36 3.69 -18.16 -16.14
C GLU A 36 3.69 -16.86 -16.97
N ALA A 37 2.53 -16.44 -17.49
CA ALA A 37 2.44 -15.20 -18.28
C ALA A 37 2.70 -13.90 -17.48
N TYR A 38 2.76 -13.98 -16.15
CA TYR A 38 3.13 -12.84 -15.28
C TYR A 38 4.62 -12.80 -14.91
N LEU A 39 5.42 -13.78 -15.33
CA LEU A 39 6.85 -13.90 -14.96
C LEU A 39 7.82 -13.71 -16.12
N SER A 40 7.35 -13.61 -17.37
CA SER A 40 8.19 -13.31 -18.54
C SER A 40 8.21 -11.79 -18.83
N PRO A 41 9.33 -11.08 -18.64
CA PRO A 41 9.45 -9.72 -19.14
C PRO A 41 9.58 -9.77 -20.66
N SER A 42 8.53 -9.35 -21.37
CA SER A 42 8.59 -9.09 -22.82
C SER A 42 9.77 -8.15 -23.11
N SER A 43 10.77 -8.66 -23.82
CA SER A 43 12.03 -8.01 -24.20
C SER A 43 11.87 -6.93 -25.27
N LYS A 44 10.85 -6.07 -25.14
CA LYS A 44 10.86 -4.80 -25.87
C LYS A 44 11.97 -3.95 -25.27
N SER A 45 13.05 -3.76 -26.04
CA SER A 45 14.16 -2.85 -25.73
C SER A 45 13.60 -1.56 -25.15
N VAL A 46 13.86 -1.35 -23.86
CA VAL A 46 13.49 -0.11 -23.16
C VAL A 46 14.15 1.03 -23.93
N PRO A 47 13.39 2.02 -24.44
CA PRO A 47 13.98 3.20 -25.06
C PRO A 47 15.00 3.79 -24.10
N SER A 48 16.22 4.03 -24.56
CA SER A 48 17.23 4.73 -23.77
C SER A 48 16.64 6.08 -23.38
N TYR A 49 16.21 6.21 -22.12
CA TYR A 49 15.73 7.48 -21.61
C TYR A 49 16.89 8.48 -21.73
N PRO A 50 16.69 9.63 -22.39
CA PRO A 50 17.68 10.69 -22.32
C PRO A 50 17.93 10.99 -20.84
N ALA A 51 19.22 11.16 -20.49
CA ALA A 51 19.61 11.48 -19.13
C ALA A 51 18.73 12.63 -18.62
N PRO A 52 18.04 12.50 -17.48
CA PRO A 52 17.24 13.58 -16.95
C PRO A 52 18.16 14.78 -16.75
N THR A 53 17.89 15.87 -17.47
CA THR A 53 18.51 17.15 -17.19
C THR A 53 18.35 17.41 -15.69
N PRO A 54 19.45 17.74 -14.98
CA PRO A 54 19.37 17.99 -13.54
C PRO A 54 18.26 19.01 -13.29
N PRO A 55 17.40 18.81 -12.28
CA PRO A 55 16.35 19.75 -11.97
C PRO A 55 17.01 21.11 -11.77
N SER A 56 16.64 22.07 -12.62
CA SER A 56 17.13 23.43 -12.49
C SER A 56 16.73 23.93 -11.10
N THR A 57 17.70 24.51 -10.39
CA THR A 57 17.57 24.99 -9.00
C THR A 57 16.38 25.97 -8.83
N THR A 58 15.89 26.54 -9.93
CA THR A 58 14.64 27.31 -10.08
C THR A 58 13.39 26.60 -9.55
N GLY A 59 13.24 25.28 -9.70
CA GLY A 59 12.04 24.56 -9.22
C GLY A 59 11.85 24.59 -7.70
N SER A 60 12.95 24.66 -6.94
CA SER A 60 12.92 24.74 -5.47
C SER A 60 12.50 26.12 -4.96
N LEU A 61 12.82 27.17 -5.72
CA LEU A 61 12.42 28.56 -5.44
C LEU A 61 10.96 28.78 -5.83
N ASP A 62 10.54 28.25 -6.98
CA ASP A 62 9.14 28.29 -7.41
C ASP A 62 8.22 27.55 -6.44
N PHE A 63 8.60 26.37 -5.96
CA PHE A 63 7.80 25.64 -4.97
C PHE A 63 7.67 26.40 -3.63
N ARG A 64 8.75 27.04 -3.15
CA ARG A 64 8.68 27.87 -1.93
C ARG A 64 7.78 29.10 -2.11
N ARG A 65 7.83 29.71 -3.30
CA ARG A 65 7.01 30.87 -3.66
C ARG A 65 5.53 30.49 -3.83
N GLU A 66 5.26 29.36 -4.48
CA GLU A 66 3.92 28.77 -4.62
C GLU A 66 3.35 28.31 -3.27
N ALA A 67 4.15 27.67 -2.41
CA ALA A 67 3.72 27.29 -1.06
C ALA A 67 3.37 28.50 -0.18
N ALA A 68 4.16 29.57 -0.25
CA ALA A 68 3.85 30.83 0.42
C ALA A 68 2.61 31.53 -0.16
N ARG A 69 2.39 31.45 -1.48
CA ARG A 69 1.14 31.90 -2.12
C ARG A 69 -0.06 31.06 -1.67
N LEU A 70 0.11 29.74 -1.51
CA LEU A 70 -0.92 28.81 -1.04
C LEU A 70 -1.30 29.04 0.42
N GLU A 71 -0.33 29.35 1.29
CA GLU A 71 -0.61 29.75 2.68
C GLU A 71 -1.40 31.06 2.75
N ARG A 72 -1.02 32.07 1.97
CA ARG A 72 -1.77 33.34 1.88
C ARG A 72 -3.18 33.15 1.34
N THR A 73 -3.35 32.28 0.34
CA THR A 73 -4.69 31.93 -0.15
C THR A 73 -5.48 31.15 0.91
N LEU A 74 -4.86 30.26 1.69
CA LEU A 74 -5.53 29.57 2.80
C LEU A 74 -5.90 30.49 3.98
N GLU A 75 -5.09 31.50 4.28
CA GLU A 75 -5.42 32.53 5.28
C GLU A 75 -6.63 33.36 4.80
N GLY A 76 -6.64 33.78 3.53
CA GLY A 76 -7.78 34.48 2.91
C GLY A 76 -9.07 33.66 2.82
N LEU A 77 -8.99 32.31 2.84
CA LEU A 77 -10.17 31.44 2.89
C LEU A 77 -10.92 31.51 4.23
N SER A 78 -10.23 31.83 5.32
CA SER A 78 -10.85 31.99 6.64
C SER A 78 -11.60 33.32 6.78
N GLU A 79 -11.23 34.33 5.98
CA GLU A 79 -11.77 35.69 5.98
C GLU A 79 -12.88 35.90 4.93
N LEU A 80 -13.34 34.83 4.26
CA LEU A 80 -14.26 34.88 3.12
C LEU A 80 -15.71 35.18 3.58
N GLU A 81 -15.94 36.38 4.13
CA GLU A 81 -17.23 36.83 4.67
C GLU A 81 -18.31 37.01 3.58
N SER A 82 -17.92 37.05 2.30
CA SER A 82 -18.81 37.27 1.14
C SER A 82 -19.16 36.00 0.33
N ALA A 83 -18.68 34.82 0.73
CA ALA A 83 -18.96 33.57 0.00
C ALA A 83 -20.39 33.03 0.20
N PRO A 84 -20.93 32.26 -0.78
CA PRO A 84 -22.19 31.54 -0.61
C PRO A 84 -22.19 30.69 0.66
N THR A 85 -23.31 30.65 1.38
CA THR A 85 -23.44 29.95 2.67
C THR A 85 -23.04 28.48 2.62
N TRP A 86 -23.33 27.77 1.53
CA TRP A 86 -22.92 26.37 1.34
C TRP A 86 -21.40 26.21 1.23
N LEU A 87 -20.73 27.13 0.55
CA LEU A 87 -19.29 27.09 0.31
C LEU A 87 -18.51 27.38 1.60
N LYS A 88 -19.00 28.33 2.41
CA LYS A 88 -18.46 28.61 3.75
C LYS A 88 -18.47 27.38 4.65
N HIS A 89 -19.56 26.60 4.67
CA HIS A 89 -19.64 25.39 5.48
C HIS A 89 -18.63 24.33 5.05
N VAL A 90 -18.45 24.12 3.74
CA VAL A 90 -17.45 23.18 3.21
C VAL A 90 -16.03 23.64 3.55
N LEU A 91 -15.74 24.92 3.36
CA LEU A 91 -14.43 25.49 3.65
C LEU A 91 -14.07 25.51 5.14
N GLN A 92 -15.03 25.77 6.02
CA GLN A 92 -14.80 25.68 7.47
C GLN A 92 -14.53 24.24 7.91
N ALA A 93 -15.18 23.25 7.28
CA ALA A 93 -14.97 21.85 7.58
C ALA A 93 -13.63 21.32 7.04
N VAL A 94 -13.25 21.72 5.82
CA VAL A 94 -12.09 21.16 5.09
C VAL A 94 -10.82 22.03 5.28
N GLY A 95 -10.98 23.32 5.55
CA GLY A 95 -9.92 24.31 5.75
C GLY A 95 -8.81 23.86 6.70
N PRO A 96 -9.09 23.44 7.95
CA PRO A 96 -8.03 23.02 8.86
C PRO A 96 -7.25 21.80 8.35
N PHE A 97 -7.91 20.88 7.63
CA PHE A 97 -7.24 19.72 7.03
C PHE A 97 -6.36 20.11 5.84
N LEU A 98 -6.82 21.04 4.99
CA LEU A 98 -6.01 21.56 3.88
C LEU A 98 -4.78 22.31 4.39
N VAL A 99 -4.94 23.18 5.41
CA VAL A 99 -3.81 23.86 6.05
C VAL A 99 -2.82 22.85 6.60
N GLN A 100 -3.28 21.84 7.35
CA GLN A 100 -2.40 20.80 7.89
C GLN A 100 -1.70 20.00 6.80
N ALA A 101 -2.41 19.61 5.74
CA ALA A 101 -1.85 18.90 4.60
C ALA A 101 -0.78 19.74 3.88
N LEU A 102 -1.02 21.04 3.71
CA LEU A 102 -0.09 21.95 3.06
C LEU A 102 1.15 22.21 3.93
N VAL A 103 0.97 22.46 5.23
CA VAL A 103 2.08 22.59 6.19
C VAL A 103 2.91 21.32 6.23
N PHE A 104 2.28 20.16 6.20
CA PHE A 104 2.96 18.87 6.11
C PHE A 104 3.73 18.74 4.78
N ALA A 105 3.09 19.04 3.65
CA ALA A 105 3.72 19.02 2.33
C ALA A 105 4.93 19.96 2.29
N ARG A 106 4.85 21.15 2.87
CA ARG A 106 5.96 22.11 2.98
C ARG A 106 7.09 21.60 3.86
N LYS A 107 6.78 21.00 5.00
CA LYS A 107 7.79 20.38 5.87
C LYS A 107 8.45 19.18 5.19
N ALA A 108 7.70 18.41 4.41
CA ALA A 108 8.18 17.24 3.67
C ALA A 108 8.96 17.62 2.40
N ALA A 109 8.61 18.72 1.73
CA ALA A 109 9.21 19.16 0.48
C ALA A 109 10.75 19.20 0.48
N PRO A 110 11.45 19.82 1.46
CA PRO A 110 12.91 19.82 1.44
C PRO A 110 13.48 18.40 1.57
N PHE A 111 12.82 17.51 2.31
CA PHE A 111 13.24 16.11 2.38
C PHE A 111 13.00 15.38 1.07
N LEU A 112 11.87 15.62 0.39
CA LEU A 112 11.57 15.00 -0.90
C LEU A 112 12.53 15.50 -1.99
N ILE A 113 12.84 16.80 -2.02
CA ILE A 113 13.80 17.39 -2.98
C ILE A 113 15.21 16.87 -2.70
N THR A 114 15.68 16.91 -1.46
CA THR A 114 17.02 16.39 -1.14
C THR A 114 17.12 14.88 -1.39
N LEU A 115 16.04 14.12 -1.18
CA LEU A 115 15.97 12.71 -1.51
C LEU A 115 15.97 12.50 -3.03
N SER A 116 15.23 13.31 -3.80
CA SER A 116 15.21 13.22 -5.26
C SER A 116 16.56 13.58 -5.86
N ASP A 117 17.25 14.58 -5.33
CA ASP A 117 18.57 15.00 -5.81
C ASP A 117 19.61 13.92 -5.52
N LYS A 118 19.59 13.34 -4.31
CA LYS A 118 20.43 12.20 -3.95
C LYS A 118 20.11 10.96 -4.78
N TRP A 119 18.83 10.72 -5.07
CA TRP A 119 18.40 9.62 -5.91
C TRP A 119 18.84 9.80 -7.37
N ALA A 120 18.70 11.01 -7.91
CA ALA A 120 19.17 11.35 -9.25
C ALA A 120 20.71 11.22 -9.35
N TRP A 121 21.44 11.69 -8.33
CA TRP A 121 22.88 11.46 -8.22
C TRP A 121 23.22 9.96 -8.19
N ALA A 122 22.47 9.17 -7.40
CA ALA A 122 22.68 7.74 -7.32
C ALA A 122 22.39 7.06 -8.66
N GLN A 123 21.34 7.44 -9.38
CA GLN A 123 21.04 6.91 -10.71
C GLN A 123 22.08 7.29 -11.77
N ALA A 124 22.68 8.48 -11.66
CA ALA A 124 23.72 8.93 -12.59
C ALA A 124 25.07 8.21 -12.36
N ASN A 125 25.40 7.88 -11.11
CA ASN A 125 26.71 7.34 -10.75
C ASN A 125 26.72 5.83 -10.48
N LEU A 126 25.58 5.24 -10.10
CA LEU A 126 25.46 3.80 -9.86
C LEU A 126 24.67 3.12 -10.98
N PRO A 127 25.14 1.97 -11.48
CA PRO A 127 24.37 1.15 -12.40
C PRO A 127 23.08 0.69 -11.71
N VAL A 128 21.95 0.89 -12.38
CA VAL A 128 20.60 0.53 -11.87
C VAL A 128 20.56 -0.92 -11.41
N GLU A 129 21.29 -1.81 -12.09
CA GLU A 129 21.41 -3.21 -11.71
C GLU A 129 21.95 -3.39 -10.28
N VAL A 130 22.97 -2.65 -9.86
CA VAL A 130 23.54 -2.75 -8.51
C VAL A 130 22.55 -2.25 -7.47
N LEU A 131 21.79 -1.19 -7.77
CA LEU A 131 20.72 -0.72 -6.87
C LEU A 131 19.63 -1.79 -6.70
N VAL A 132 19.22 -2.44 -7.78
CA VAL A 132 18.25 -3.55 -7.74
C VAL A 132 18.81 -4.76 -6.99
N MET A 133 20.10 -5.07 -7.14
CA MET A 133 20.77 -6.12 -6.37
C MET A 133 20.74 -5.81 -4.87
N CYS A 134 21.14 -4.60 -4.46
CA CYS A 134 21.14 -4.18 -3.06
C CYS A 134 19.72 -4.19 -2.48
N TRP A 135 18.73 -3.73 -3.24
CA TRP A 135 17.33 -3.79 -2.85
C TRP A 135 16.83 -5.24 -2.71
N GLY A 136 17.18 -6.11 -3.67
CA GLY A 136 16.88 -7.53 -3.64
C GLY A 136 17.46 -8.21 -2.41
N LEU A 137 18.73 -7.94 -2.07
CA LEU A 137 19.36 -8.44 -0.84
C LEU A 137 18.67 -7.90 0.42
N THR A 138 18.35 -6.61 0.44
CA THR A 138 17.64 -6.01 1.60
C THR A 138 16.29 -6.70 1.82
N LEU A 139 15.52 -6.91 0.75
CA LEU A 139 14.26 -7.65 0.81
C LEU A 139 14.48 -9.12 1.20
N CYS A 140 15.52 -9.76 0.68
CA CYS A 140 15.83 -11.17 0.91
C CYS A 140 16.24 -11.49 2.35
N PHE A 141 16.94 -10.57 3.03
CA PHE A 141 17.45 -10.77 4.39
C PHE A 141 16.66 -10.06 5.48
N PHE A 142 15.84 -9.04 5.13
CA PHE A 142 15.12 -8.22 6.11
C PHE A 142 13.65 -7.96 5.75
N GLY A 143 13.16 -8.49 4.62
CA GLY A 143 11.80 -8.21 4.14
C GLY A 143 10.70 -8.72 5.06
N GLY A 144 10.92 -9.82 5.79
CA GLY A 144 9.95 -10.39 6.74
C GLY A 144 9.64 -9.49 7.93
N THR A 145 10.55 -8.55 8.26
CA THR A 145 10.28 -7.51 9.26
C THR A 145 9.20 -6.52 8.81
N PHE A 146 8.98 -6.40 7.49
CA PHE A 146 8.03 -5.46 6.86
C PHE A 146 6.87 -6.20 6.17
N SER A 147 6.34 -7.23 6.82
CA SER A 147 5.31 -8.11 6.24
C SER A 147 4.03 -7.36 5.87
N LEU A 148 3.56 -6.41 6.67
CA LEU A 148 2.34 -5.65 6.37
C LEU A 148 2.57 -4.69 5.22
N THR A 149 3.72 -4.02 5.19
CA THR A 149 4.12 -3.12 4.12
C THR A 149 4.19 -3.85 2.79
N LEU A 150 4.80 -5.04 2.75
CA LEU A 150 4.83 -5.85 1.53
C LEU A 150 3.43 -6.33 1.14
N CYS A 151 2.62 -6.78 2.10
CA CYS A 151 1.22 -7.14 1.84
C CYS A 151 0.41 -5.96 1.31
N ALA A 152 0.67 -4.74 1.78
CA ALA A 152 0.01 -3.53 1.34
C ALA A 152 0.40 -3.20 -0.10
N TYR A 153 1.69 -3.29 -0.41
CA TYR A 153 2.19 -3.13 -1.78
C TYR A 153 1.59 -4.16 -2.74
N GLU A 154 1.54 -5.43 -2.35
CA GLU A 154 0.95 -6.49 -3.17
C GLU A 154 -0.54 -6.32 -3.37
N ALA A 155 -1.26 -5.97 -2.30
CA ALA A 155 -2.68 -5.67 -2.38
C ALA A 155 -2.90 -4.51 -3.34
N PHE A 156 -2.14 -3.42 -3.20
CA PHE A 156 -2.24 -2.25 -4.06
C PHE A 156 -1.95 -2.60 -5.52
N LYS A 157 -0.90 -3.38 -5.78
CA LYS A 157 -0.54 -3.84 -7.12
C LYS A 157 -1.67 -4.63 -7.78
N ILE A 158 -2.36 -5.48 -7.02
CA ILE A 158 -3.43 -6.34 -7.55
C ILE A 158 -4.76 -5.58 -7.68
N SER A 159 -5.12 -4.75 -6.70
CA SER A 159 -6.47 -4.18 -6.59
C SER A 159 -6.60 -2.73 -7.02
N GLY A 160 -5.51 -1.97 -7.07
CA GLY A 160 -5.59 -0.50 -7.15
C GLY A 160 -4.55 0.20 -8.03
N TRP A 161 -3.51 -0.49 -8.51
CA TRP A 161 -2.43 0.16 -9.26
C TRP A 161 -2.92 0.78 -10.56
N ASP A 162 -3.60 0.00 -11.40
CA ASP A 162 -4.02 0.48 -12.73
C ASP A 162 -5.06 1.60 -12.63
N THR A 163 -6.03 1.46 -11.71
CA THR A 163 -7.05 2.48 -11.46
C THR A 163 -6.46 3.75 -10.85
N SER A 164 -5.56 3.63 -9.87
CA SER A 164 -4.88 4.79 -9.28
C SER A 164 -3.98 5.49 -10.27
N ARG A 165 -3.29 4.74 -11.13
CA ARG A 165 -2.42 5.30 -12.18
C ARG A 165 -3.25 6.10 -13.17
N ALA A 166 -4.35 5.54 -13.67
CA ALA A 166 -5.27 6.25 -14.58
C ALA A 166 -5.83 7.52 -13.92
N ALA A 167 -6.27 7.43 -12.66
CA ALA A 167 -6.74 8.57 -11.89
C ALA A 167 -5.70 9.68 -11.73
N ILE A 168 -4.44 9.33 -11.44
CA ILE A 168 -3.33 10.29 -11.35
C ILE A 168 -3.07 10.94 -12.71
N GLU A 169 -3.11 10.16 -13.79
CA GLU A 169 -2.86 10.66 -15.13
C GLU A 169 -3.96 11.64 -15.58
N ASP A 170 -5.21 11.37 -15.22
CA ASP A 170 -6.33 12.27 -15.48
C ASP A 170 -6.28 13.53 -14.60
N LEU A 171 -5.95 13.41 -13.31
CA LEU A 171 -5.72 14.57 -12.45
C LEU A 171 -4.56 15.43 -12.95
N ASN A 172 -3.49 14.83 -13.44
CA ASN A 172 -2.36 15.57 -13.98
C ASN A 172 -2.76 16.36 -15.25
N LYS A 173 -3.59 15.77 -16.13
CA LYS A 173 -4.11 16.47 -17.31
C LYS A 173 -4.98 17.67 -16.90
N GLU A 174 -5.88 17.51 -15.94
CA GLU A 174 -6.72 18.62 -15.45
C GLU A 174 -5.87 19.67 -14.72
N LEU A 175 -4.84 19.27 -13.95
CA LEU A 175 -3.91 20.18 -13.29
C LEU A 175 -3.10 21.01 -14.31
N VAL A 176 -2.64 20.39 -15.39
CA VAL A 176 -1.93 21.11 -16.47
C VAL A 176 -2.84 22.14 -17.13
N ARG A 177 -4.12 21.80 -17.40
CA ARG A 177 -5.11 22.73 -17.94
C ARG A 177 -5.40 23.90 -17.01
N TYR A 178 -5.59 23.60 -15.73
CA TYR A 178 -5.76 24.64 -14.72
C TYR A 178 -4.53 25.53 -14.63
N ARG A 179 -3.31 24.96 -14.67
CA ARG A 179 -2.06 25.73 -14.59
C ARG A 179 -1.89 26.65 -15.79
N SER A 180 -2.18 26.18 -17.02
CA SER A 180 -2.13 27.03 -18.20
C SER A 180 -3.14 28.18 -18.11
N ALA A 181 -4.39 27.88 -17.72
CA ALA A 181 -5.41 28.91 -17.56
C ALA A 181 -5.07 29.90 -16.43
N SER A 182 -4.44 29.44 -15.35
CA SER A 182 -3.99 30.32 -14.26
C SER A 182 -2.86 31.25 -14.71
N ILE A 183 -1.94 30.78 -15.55
CA ILE A 183 -0.85 31.61 -16.09
C ILE A 183 -1.42 32.68 -17.05
N GLU A 184 -2.47 32.36 -17.79
CA GLU A 184 -3.16 33.34 -18.63
C GLU A 184 -3.96 34.34 -17.79
N ASP A 185 -4.66 33.88 -16.77
CA ASP A 185 -5.38 34.73 -15.81
C ASP A 185 -4.44 35.65 -15.02
N ASP A 186 -3.22 35.21 -14.71
CA ASP A 186 -2.19 36.02 -14.06
C ASP A 186 -1.64 37.17 -14.94
N LYS A 187 -2.00 37.22 -16.23
CA LYS A 187 -1.59 38.28 -17.16
C LYS A 187 -2.70 39.28 -17.47
N LEU A 188 -3.92 39.05 -16.98
CA LEU A 188 -5.04 39.94 -17.22
C LEU A 188 -4.86 41.23 -16.40
N ASP A 189 -5.01 42.34 -17.09
CA ASP A 189 -5.01 43.71 -16.60
C ASP A 189 -6.30 44.33 -17.18
N GLU A 190 -7.41 44.15 -16.45
CA GLU A 190 -8.75 44.53 -16.91
C GLU A 190 -9.03 46.02 -16.71
N ASP A 191 -8.31 46.69 -15.81
CA ASP A 191 -8.42 48.13 -15.54
C ASP A 191 -7.43 48.99 -16.35
N GLY A 192 -6.46 48.36 -17.02
CA GLY A 192 -5.55 48.97 -17.98
C GLY A 192 -4.50 49.85 -17.31
N ASP A 193 -4.20 49.61 -16.04
CA ASP A 193 -3.30 50.44 -15.25
C ASP A 193 -1.82 50.02 -15.35
N GLY A 194 -1.54 48.93 -16.07
CA GLY A 194 -0.20 48.41 -16.34
C GLY A 194 0.29 47.40 -15.30
N VAL A 195 -0.51 47.03 -14.31
CA VAL A 195 -0.21 46.03 -13.29
C VAL A 195 -1.31 44.97 -13.26
N ALA A 196 -0.95 43.69 -13.35
CA ALA A 196 -1.92 42.60 -13.38
C ALA A 196 -2.87 42.61 -12.17
N ASP A 197 -4.18 42.42 -12.40
CA ASP A 197 -5.22 42.48 -11.37
C ASP A 197 -4.90 41.56 -10.18
N VAL A 198 -4.27 40.42 -10.47
CA VAL A 198 -3.93 39.38 -9.48
C VAL A 198 -2.98 39.90 -8.39
N ASP A 199 -2.17 40.91 -8.69
CA ASP A 199 -1.26 41.53 -7.72
C ASP A 199 -1.93 42.69 -6.95
N GLN A 200 -3.12 43.15 -7.38
CA GLN A 200 -3.86 44.26 -6.76
C GLN A 200 -5.03 43.83 -5.86
N ILE A 201 -5.59 42.64 -6.11
CA ILE A 201 -6.74 42.13 -5.37
C ILE A 201 -6.41 41.67 -3.94
N THR A 202 -7.40 41.78 -3.06
CA THR A 202 -7.34 41.22 -1.70
C THR A 202 -7.13 39.71 -1.74
N GLN A 203 -6.39 39.16 -0.78
CA GLN A 203 -6.03 37.73 -0.76
C GLN A 203 -7.24 36.80 -0.81
N SER A 204 -8.33 37.15 -0.12
CA SER A 204 -9.59 36.39 -0.10
C SER A 204 -10.27 36.36 -1.48
N ASP A 205 -10.24 37.50 -2.21
CA ASP A 205 -10.77 37.60 -3.57
C ASP A 205 -9.89 36.86 -4.59
N LEU A 206 -8.57 36.79 -4.36
CA LEU A 206 -7.65 36.00 -5.17
C LEU A 206 -7.97 34.50 -5.08
N VAL A 207 -8.22 33.99 -3.87
CA VAL A 207 -8.62 32.58 -3.72
C VAL A 207 -9.92 32.32 -4.46
N ARG A 208 -10.88 33.22 -4.28
CA ARG A 208 -12.18 33.12 -4.93
C ARG A 208 -12.00 33.04 -6.43
N ARG A 209 -11.24 33.97 -7.04
CA ARG A 209 -10.92 33.98 -8.48
C ARG A 209 -10.27 32.66 -8.93
N LYS A 210 -9.29 32.14 -8.19
CA LYS A 210 -8.60 30.87 -8.53
C LYS A 210 -9.47 29.63 -8.36
N VAL A 211 -10.31 29.55 -7.32
CA VAL A 211 -11.28 28.47 -7.14
C VAL A 211 -12.33 28.51 -8.25
N PHE A 212 -12.86 29.69 -8.59
CA PHE A 212 -13.78 29.84 -9.72
C PHE A 212 -13.13 29.49 -11.05
N LEU A 213 -11.86 29.86 -11.27
CA LEU A 213 -11.10 29.47 -12.45
C LEU A 213 -10.93 27.94 -12.52
N PHE A 214 -10.57 27.30 -11.40
CA PHE A 214 -10.49 25.83 -11.32
C PHE A 214 -11.82 25.17 -11.67
N LEU A 215 -12.93 25.65 -11.08
CA LEU A 215 -14.28 25.14 -11.36
C LEU A 215 -14.75 25.40 -12.79
N LYS A 216 -14.27 26.47 -13.43
CA LYS A 216 -14.59 26.83 -14.83
C LYS A 216 -13.82 25.98 -15.84
N VAL A 217 -12.56 25.64 -15.54
CA VAL A 217 -11.63 25.00 -16.48
C VAL A 217 -11.59 23.48 -16.33
N SER A 218 -11.80 22.97 -15.12
CA SER A 218 -11.65 21.53 -14.82
C SER A 218 -12.95 20.77 -15.06
N ASP A 219 -12.83 19.53 -15.57
CA ASP A 219 -13.98 18.63 -15.72
C ASP A 219 -14.37 18.00 -14.36
N PRO A 220 -15.56 18.31 -13.80
CA PRO A 220 -15.96 17.83 -12.48
C PRO A 220 -16.11 16.30 -12.44
N ASN A 221 -16.51 15.66 -13.54
CA ASN A 221 -16.69 14.22 -13.58
C ASN A 221 -15.34 13.51 -13.48
N LYS A 222 -14.33 13.98 -14.23
CA LYS A 222 -12.98 13.40 -14.18
C LYS A 222 -12.31 13.57 -12.83
N VAL A 223 -12.45 14.74 -12.22
CA VAL A 223 -11.92 14.98 -10.87
C VAL A 223 -12.59 14.04 -9.86
N ASN A 224 -13.91 13.88 -9.93
CA ASN A 224 -14.65 12.98 -9.06
C ASN A 224 -14.26 11.50 -9.29
N ASP A 225 -14.17 11.06 -10.54
CA ASP A 225 -13.79 9.69 -10.90
C ASP A 225 -12.36 9.38 -10.44
N ALA A 226 -11.44 10.34 -10.57
CA ALA A 226 -10.07 10.17 -10.11
C ALA A 226 -9.98 10.09 -8.58
N ILE A 227 -10.68 10.97 -7.84
CA ILE A 227 -10.76 10.91 -6.38
C ILE A 227 -11.37 9.57 -5.93
N SER A 228 -12.42 9.12 -6.62
CA SER A 228 -13.08 7.85 -6.34
C SER A 228 -12.15 6.67 -6.58
N GLY A 229 -11.42 6.66 -7.70
CA GLY A 229 -10.43 5.63 -8.03
C GLY A 229 -9.30 5.54 -7.01
N LEU A 230 -8.76 6.67 -6.57
CA LEU A 230 -7.73 6.73 -5.52
C LEU A 230 -8.26 6.23 -4.17
N THR A 231 -9.47 6.65 -3.81
CA THR A 231 -10.12 6.22 -2.56
C THR A 231 -10.41 4.72 -2.57
N GLN A 232 -10.90 4.19 -3.70
CA GLN A 232 -11.15 2.76 -3.88
C GLN A 232 -9.85 1.95 -3.76
N GLY A 233 -8.75 2.41 -4.37
CA GLY A 233 -7.43 1.79 -4.22
C GLY A 233 -6.98 1.74 -2.77
N ALA A 234 -7.08 2.85 -2.05
CA ALA A 234 -6.69 2.94 -0.64
C ALA A 234 -7.56 2.04 0.27
N VAL A 235 -8.89 2.11 0.12
CA VAL A 235 -9.83 1.28 0.90
C VAL A 235 -9.64 -0.20 0.59
N GLY A 236 -9.38 -0.57 -0.67
CA GLY A 236 -9.09 -1.94 -1.07
C GLY A 236 -7.85 -2.53 -0.39
N VAL A 237 -6.79 -1.73 -0.26
CA VAL A 237 -5.57 -2.14 0.48
C VAL A 237 -5.89 -2.35 1.96
N VAL A 238 -6.56 -1.39 2.60
CA VAL A 238 -6.91 -1.48 4.03
C VAL A 238 -7.81 -2.69 4.30
N ALA A 239 -8.82 -2.92 3.45
CA ALA A 239 -9.71 -4.07 3.55
C ALA A 239 -8.94 -5.40 3.41
N THR A 240 -8.01 -5.49 2.47
CA THR A 240 -7.17 -6.69 2.26
C THR A 240 -6.29 -6.97 3.49
N LEU A 241 -5.68 -5.92 4.06
CA LEU A 241 -4.85 -6.06 5.27
C LEU A 241 -5.68 -6.49 6.49
N LYS A 242 -6.85 -5.86 6.70
CA LYS A 242 -7.78 -6.24 7.78
C LYS A 242 -8.28 -7.67 7.61
N PHE A 243 -8.59 -8.09 6.38
CA PHE A 243 -9.01 -9.46 6.09
C PHE A 243 -7.91 -10.49 6.40
N LYS A 244 -6.66 -10.24 5.98
CA LYS A 244 -5.51 -11.12 6.30
C LYS A 244 -5.31 -11.26 7.82
N HIS A 245 -5.41 -10.14 8.55
CA HIS A 245 -5.30 -10.15 10.01
C HIS A 245 -6.44 -10.94 10.65
N ALA A 246 -7.69 -10.64 10.29
CA ALA A 246 -8.88 -11.34 10.80
C ALA A 246 -8.84 -12.85 10.54
N ARG A 247 -8.41 -13.25 9.33
CA ARG A 247 -8.22 -14.67 8.97
C ARG A 247 -7.21 -15.36 9.88
N THR A 248 -6.06 -14.72 10.15
CA THR A 248 -5.01 -15.27 11.02
C THR A 248 -5.52 -15.46 12.44
N VAL A 249 -6.26 -14.47 12.97
CA VAL A 249 -6.89 -14.55 14.30
C VAL A 249 -7.94 -15.65 14.36
N ALA A 250 -8.82 -15.75 13.35
CA ALA A 250 -9.85 -16.78 13.29
C ALA A 250 -9.25 -18.20 13.25
N LEU A 251 -8.21 -18.42 12.45
CA LEU A 251 -7.49 -19.69 12.41
C LEU A 251 -6.84 -20.02 13.76
N GLY A 252 -6.17 -19.04 14.40
CA GLY A 252 -5.58 -19.22 15.73
C GLY A 252 -6.61 -19.57 16.80
N VAL A 253 -7.76 -18.88 16.82
CA VAL A 253 -8.87 -19.18 17.75
C VAL A 253 -9.44 -20.57 17.50
N SER A 254 -9.58 -20.98 16.23
CA SER A 254 -10.04 -22.33 15.87
C SER A 254 -9.10 -23.40 16.43
N ILE A 255 -7.79 -23.27 16.19
CA ILE A 255 -6.77 -24.18 16.76
C ILE A 255 -6.83 -24.20 18.29
N GLY A 256 -6.97 -23.03 18.93
CA GLY A 256 -7.09 -22.91 20.38
C GLY A 256 -8.33 -23.63 20.94
N ASN A 257 -9.45 -23.62 20.22
CA ASN A 257 -10.67 -24.35 20.60
C ASN A 257 -10.43 -25.88 20.59
N TYR A 258 -9.68 -26.40 19.62
CA TYR A 258 -9.32 -27.83 19.58
C TYR A 258 -8.35 -28.21 20.70
N LEU A 259 -7.42 -27.32 21.07
CA LEU A 259 -6.46 -27.55 22.16
C LEU A 259 -7.07 -27.48 23.57
N ARG A 260 -8.25 -26.86 23.73
CA ARG A 260 -8.89 -26.68 25.03
C ARG A 260 -9.15 -27.99 25.77
N LYS A 261 -9.70 -29.01 25.09
CA LYS A 261 -10.06 -30.29 25.71
C LYS A 261 -8.83 -31.04 26.24
N PRO A 262 -7.78 -31.29 25.44
CA PRO A 262 -6.57 -31.94 25.95
C PRO A 262 -5.90 -31.09 27.04
N ALA A 263 -5.77 -29.77 26.86
CA ALA A 263 -5.20 -28.88 27.86
C ALA A 263 -5.98 -28.91 29.19
N GLY A 264 -7.31 -28.93 29.15
CA GLY A 264 -8.15 -29.02 30.34
C GLY A 264 -7.96 -30.31 31.13
N ILE A 265 -7.76 -31.45 30.45
CA ILE A 265 -7.54 -32.74 31.13
C ILE A 265 -6.21 -32.73 31.91
N TYR A 266 -5.14 -32.21 31.31
CA TYR A 266 -3.82 -32.22 31.92
C TYR A 266 -3.56 -31.04 32.88
N LEU A 267 -3.91 -29.81 32.49
CA LEU A 267 -3.54 -28.58 33.23
C LEU A 267 -4.53 -28.22 34.35
N ALA A 268 -5.82 -28.52 34.19
CA ALA A 268 -6.82 -28.15 35.20
C ALA A 268 -6.55 -28.72 36.60
N PRO A 269 -6.19 -30.02 36.78
CA PRO A 269 -5.91 -30.53 38.12
C PRO A 269 -4.68 -29.88 38.76
N HIS A 270 -3.62 -29.61 37.98
CA HIS A 270 -2.42 -28.95 38.48
C HIS A 270 -2.70 -27.51 38.93
N ILE A 271 -3.46 -26.74 38.14
CA ILE A 271 -3.80 -25.36 38.47
C ILE A 271 -4.79 -25.31 39.65
N ALA A 272 -5.76 -26.24 39.72
CA ALA A 272 -6.74 -26.27 40.81
C ALA A 272 -6.13 -26.52 42.19
N ASN A 273 -4.96 -27.16 42.26
CA ASN A 273 -4.21 -27.36 43.51
C ASN A 273 -3.51 -26.09 43.99
N LEU A 274 -3.18 -25.17 43.09
CA LEU A 274 -2.52 -23.90 43.40
C LEU A 274 -3.52 -22.77 43.69
N VAL A 275 -4.76 -22.91 43.24
CA VAL A 275 -5.79 -21.87 43.33
C VAL A 275 -6.74 -22.13 44.52
N PRO A 276 -7.04 -21.11 45.36
CA PRO A 276 -8.03 -21.20 46.43
C PRO A 276 -9.40 -21.68 45.92
N LYS A 277 -10.12 -22.43 46.76
CA LYS A 277 -11.41 -23.07 46.40
C LYS A 277 -12.41 -22.09 45.77
N GLU A 278 -12.43 -20.84 46.24
CA GLU A 278 -13.33 -19.77 45.77
C GLU A 278 -13.12 -19.38 44.30
N HIS A 279 -11.89 -19.53 43.78
CA HIS A 279 -11.53 -19.09 42.43
C HIS A 279 -11.41 -20.23 41.41
N ARG A 280 -11.57 -21.49 41.82
CA ARG A 280 -11.44 -22.67 40.93
C ARG A 280 -12.37 -22.63 39.72
N LYS A 281 -13.52 -21.95 39.82
CA LYS A 281 -14.46 -21.74 38.69
C LYS A 281 -13.83 -21.00 37.50
N TRP A 282 -12.79 -20.19 37.72
CA TRP A 282 -12.09 -19.47 36.66
C TRP A 282 -11.06 -20.32 35.91
N VAL A 283 -10.61 -21.44 36.48
CA VAL A 283 -9.54 -22.29 35.91
C VAL A 283 -9.87 -22.73 34.48
N PRO A 284 -11.08 -23.25 34.15
CA PRO A 284 -11.40 -23.64 32.77
C PRO A 284 -11.43 -22.46 31.80
N HIS A 285 -11.79 -21.26 32.26
CA HIS A 285 -11.80 -20.04 31.45
C HIS A 285 -10.37 -19.57 31.16
N VAL A 286 -9.51 -19.54 32.18
CA VAL A 286 -8.10 -19.17 32.04
C VAL A 286 -7.38 -20.11 31.08
N ILE A 287 -7.57 -21.42 31.21
CA ILE A 287 -6.98 -22.41 30.29
C ILE A 287 -7.45 -22.16 28.86
N ASN A 288 -8.75 -21.92 28.65
CA ASN A 288 -9.31 -21.63 27.34
C ASN A 288 -8.72 -20.35 26.71
N TYR A 289 -8.61 -19.26 27.48
CA TYR A 289 -7.98 -18.03 26.99
C TYR A 289 -6.50 -18.23 26.70
N ALA A 290 -5.76 -18.92 27.57
CA ALA A 290 -4.35 -19.23 27.36
C ALA A 290 -4.12 -20.07 26.09
N CYS A 291 -4.92 -21.13 25.87
CA CYS A 291 -4.85 -21.93 24.65
C CYS A 291 -5.09 -21.09 23.39
N LYS A 292 -6.06 -20.17 23.42
CA LYS A 292 -6.32 -19.26 22.29
C LYS A 292 -5.16 -18.30 22.08
N LEU A 293 -4.66 -17.65 23.12
CA LEU A 293 -3.55 -16.70 23.00
C LEU A 293 -2.29 -17.38 22.44
N ILE A 294 -1.95 -18.58 22.92
CA ILE A 294 -0.83 -19.37 22.40
C ILE A 294 -1.08 -19.74 20.94
N ALA A 295 -2.27 -20.27 20.61
CA ALA A 295 -2.57 -20.68 19.24
C ALA A 295 -2.56 -19.51 18.24
N VAL A 296 -3.05 -18.33 18.64
CA VAL A 296 -2.99 -17.13 17.78
C VAL A 296 -1.54 -16.62 17.68
N SER A 297 -0.73 -16.68 18.75
CA SER A 297 0.71 -16.37 18.69
C SER A 297 1.47 -17.28 17.70
N VAL A 298 1.18 -18.59 17.71
CA VAL A 298 1.73 -19.54 16.74
C VAL A 298 1.26 -19.21 15.32
N ALA A 299 -0.03 -18.89 15.13
CA ALA A 299 -0.56 -18.51 13.82
C ALA A 299 0.13 -17.26 13.25
N TRP A 300 0.38 -16.24 14.08
CA TRP A 300 1.18 -15.07 13.68
C TRP A 300 2.60 -15.44 13.30
N THR A 301 3.24 -16.34 14.07
CA THR A 301 4.61 -16.81 13.77
C THR A 301 4.67 -17.49 12.40
N ILE A 302 3.71 -18.38 12.11
CA ILE A 302 3.61 -19.05 10.80
C ILE A 302 3.40 -18.03 9.69
N SER A 303 2.50 -17.06 9.88
CA SER A 303 2.27 -16.00 8.90
C SER A 303 3.53 -15.18 8.63
N SER A 304 4.31 -14.86 9.66
CA SER A 304 5.59 -14.14 9.50
C SER A 304 6.62 -14.97 8.75
N ILE A 305 6.69 -16.28 9.00
CA ILE A 305 7.57 -17.20 8.25
C ILE A 305 7.19 -17.22 6.77
N MET A 306 5.90 -17.33 6.44
CA MET A 306 5.43 -17.31 5.04
C MET A 306 5.86 -16.03 4.32
N SER A 307 5.71 -14.87 4.98
CA SER A 307 6.16 -13.59 4.43
C SER A 307 7.66 -13.54 4.24
N ALA A 308 8.47 -14.02 5.19
CA ALA A 308 9.92 -14.07 5.04
C ALA A 308 10.37 -14.97 3.88
N VAL A 309 9.72 -16.12 3.68
CA VAL A 309 9.99 -16.98 2.52
C VAL A 309 9.66 -16.25 1.22
N GLN A 310 8.51 -15.59 1.14
CA GLN A 310 8.11 -14.82 -0.04
C GLN A 310 9.06 -13.65 -0.34
N CYS A 311 9.49 -12.93 0.69
CA CYS A 311 10.53 -11.89 0.61
C CYS A 311 11.88 -12.45 0.17
N GLY A 312 12.28 -13.59 0.74
CA GLY A 312 13.49 -14.33 0.41
C GLY A 312 13.53 -14.68 -1.07
N VAL A 313 12.48 -15.32 -1.58
CA VAL A 313 12.36 -15.74 -2.98
C VAL A 313 12.39 -14.54 -3.92
N ARG A 314 11.57 -13.51 -3.66
CA ARG A 314 11.55 -12.32 -4.53
C ARG A 314 12.87 -11.56 -4.50
N GLY A 315 13.44 -11.36 -3.32
CA GLY A 315 14.70 -10.65 -3.15
C GLY A 315 15.89 -11.39 -3.77
N GLY A 316 15.94 -12.72 -3.58
CA GLY A 316 16.97 -13.59 -4.16
C GLY A 316 16.93 -13.59 -5.69
N LEU A 317 15.74 -13.74 -6.29
CA LEU A 317 15.57 -13.68 -7.74
C LEU A 317 15.88 -12.29 -8.30
N MET A 318 15.48 -11.20 -7.62
CA MET A 318 15.85 -9.84 -8.00
C MET A 318 17.37 -9.64 -7.98
N PHE A 319 18.04 -10.14 -6.95
CA PHE A 319 19.50 -10.08 -6.82
C PHE A 319 20.20 -10.87 -7.94
N ALA A 320 19.80 -12.11 -8.18
CA ALA A 320 20.44 -12.97 -9.16
C ALA A 320 20.29 -12.42 -10.60
N ARG A 321 19.07 -12.02 -10.99
CA ARG A 321 18.79 -11.47 -12.32
C ARG A 321 19.51 -10.14 -12.56
N ALA A 322 19.50 -9.24 -11.58
CA ALA A 322 20.20 -7.98 -11.70
C ALA A 322 21.73 -8.16 -11.69
N GLY A 323 22.24 -9.14 -10.92
CA GLY A 323 23.65 -9.52 -10.89
C GLY A 323 24.14 -10.08 -12.23
N LEU A 324 23.37 -10.98 -12.84
CA LEU A 324 23.70 -11.53 -14.16
C LEU A 324 23.69 -10.44 -15.23
N LYS A 325 22.66 -9.58 -15.24
CA LYS A 325 22.58 -8.44 -16.14
C LYS A 325 23.76 -7.47 -15.96
N TYR A 326 24.21 -7.24 -14.73
CA TYR A 326 25.39 -6.43 -14.45
C TYR A 326 26.68 -7.09 -14.95
N ALA A 327 26.85 -8.39 -14.73
CA ALA A 327 28.01 -9.16 -15.18
C ALA A 327 28.11 -9.19 -16.72
N LYS A 328 26.98 -9.37 -17.41
CA LYS A 328 26.88 -9.32 -18.88
C LYS A 328 27.28 -7.96 -19.44
N LYS A 329 26.76 -6.86 -18.86
CA LYS A 329 27.14 -5.48 -19.24
C LYS A 329 28.64 -5.20 -19.10
N ARG A 330 29.33 -5.89 -18.18
CA ARG A 330 30.78 -5.75 -17.95
C ARG A 330 31.62 -6.71 -18.78
N GLY A 331 31.00 -7.58 -19.58
CA GLY A 331 31.70 -8.60 -20.37
C GLY A 331 32.36 -9.69 -19.51
N ILE A 332 31.94 -9.85 -18.25
CA ILE A 332 32.48 -10.88 -17.34
C ILE A 332 31.90 -12.25 -17.71
N VAL A 333 30.67 -12.26 -18.21
CA VAL A 333 29.90 -13.47 -18.51
C VAL A 333 29.21 -13.27 -19.84
N ASP A 334 29.49 -14.15 -20.81
CA ASP A 334 28.80 -14.22 -22.10
C ASP A 334 27.85 -15.42 -22.06
N LEU A 335 26.82 -15.31 -21.22
CA LEU A 335 25.75 -16.30 -21.13
C LEU A 335 24.50 -15.66 -21.72
N ASP A 336 23.80 -16.43 -22.55
CA ASP A 336 22.48 -16.01 -22.99
C ASP A 336 21.50 -16.16 -21.83
N ASP A 337 20.83 -15.07 -21.48
CA ASP A 337 19.99 -14.96 -20.28
C ASP A 337 18.75 -15.88 -20.38
N GLU A 338 18.41 -16.37 -21.57
CA GLU A 338 17.27 -17.26 -21.81
C GLU A 338 17.64 -18.75 -21.79
N ASP A 339 18.92 -19.11 -21.95
CA ASP A 339 19.34 -20.52 -22.06
C ASP A 339 19.91 -21.10 -20.76
N THR A 340 20.19 -20.27 -19.75
CA THR A 340 20.90 -20.71 -18.54
C THR A 340 20.08 -20.50 -17.26
N TYR A 341 19.73 -21.60 -16.59
CA TYR A 341 19.08 -21.64 -15.25
C TYR A 341 19.94 -21.08 -14.09
N LEU A 342 21.02 -20.35 -14.39
CA LEU A 342 21.98 -19.90 -13.39
C LEU A 342 21.38 -18.82 -12.48
N ASP A 343 20.59 -17.89 -13.03
CA ASP A 343 19.91 -16.87 -12.24
C ASP A 343 18.88 -17.49 -11.29
N GLU A 344 18.19 -18.55 -11.70
CA GLU A 344 17.26 -19.30 -10.86
C GLU A 344 17.98 -20.04 -9.74
N ILE A 345 19.03 -20.80 -10.05
CA ILE A 345 19.79 -21.55 -9.03
C ILE A 345 20.39 -20.60 -7.99
N VAL A 346 21.03 -19.51 -8.45
CA VAL A 346 21.60 -18.49 -7.55
C VAL A 346 20.48 -17.82 -6.77
N GLY A 347 19.39 -17.44 -7.42
CA GLY A 347 18.26 -16.75 -6.80
C GLY A 347 17.60 -17.59 -5.71
N TRP A 348 17.33 -18.87 -5.97
CA TRP A 348 16.76 -19.80 -4.99
C TRP A 348 17.73 -20.11 -3.85
N THR A 349 19.03 -20.23 -4.13
CA THR A 349 20.04 -20.44 -3.08
C THR A 349 20.08 -19.25 -2.12
N VAL A 350 20.15 -18.03 -2.67
CA VAL A 350 20.12 -16.79 -1.89
C VAL A 350 18.79 -16.67 -1.13
N ALA A 351 17.68 -17.05 -1.75
CA ALA A 351 16.36 -17.03 -1.11
C ALA A 351 16.27 -17.95 0.11
N VAL A 352 16.76 -19.19 0.03
CA VAL A 352 16.77 -20.14 1.14
C VAL A 352 17.65 -19.62 2.28
N VAL A 353 18.84 -19.13 1.95
CA VAL A 353 19.77 -18.54 2.94
C VAL A 353 19.15 -17.30 3.60
N GLY A 354 18.57 -16.40 2.83
CA GLY A 354 17.95 -15.17 3.32
C GLY A 354 16.72 -15.44 4.19
N ALA A 355 15.83 -16.34 3.77
CA ALA A 355 14.67 -16.75 4.57
C ALA A 355 15.09 -17.45 5.86
N GLY A 356 16.07 -18.37 5.80
CA GLY A 356 16.63 -19.02 6.97
C GLY A 356 17.23 -18.02 7.96
N PHE A 357 18.02 -17.06 7.47
CA PHE A 357 18.59 -15.99 8.28
C PHE A 357 17.51 -15.15 8.98
N GLN A 358 16.43 -14.78 8.27
CA GLN A 358 15.32 -14.02 8.87
C GLN A 358 14.64 -14.76 10.02
N ILE A 359 14.40 -16.07 9.83
CA ILE A 359 13.76 -16.93 10.82
C ILE A 359 14.67 -17.10 12.04
N MET A 360 15.95 -17.38 11.82
CA MET A 360 16.93 -17.57 12.89
C MET A 360 17.18 -16.31 13.72
N ASN A 361 17.16 -15.13 13.09
CA ASN A 361 17.34 -13.84 13.78
C ASN A 361 16.04 -13.23 14.33
N GLY A 362 14.92 -13.96 14.28
CA GLY A 362 13.65 -13.50 14.84
C GLY A 362 13.13 -12.20 14.22
N PHE A 363 13.41 -11.97 12.92
CA PHE A 363 13.00 -10.77 12.19
C PHE A 363 13.56 -9.44 12.75
N GLY A 364 14.66 -9.49 13.50
CA GLY A 364 15.36 -8.31 14.01
C GLY A 364 16.15 -7.58 12.92
N LEU A 365 16.19 -6.24 12.99
CA LEU A 365 17.03 -5.40 12.15
C LEU A 365 18.33 -5.03 12.90
N PRO A 366 19.51 -5.48 12.43
CA PRO A 366 20.77 -5.09 13.03
C PRO A 366 21.09 -3.61 12.74
N PHE A 367 21.93 -3.00 13.58
CA PHE A 367 22.54 -1.71 13.28
C PHE A 367 23.58 -1.88 12.16
N PRO A 368 23.65 -0.99 11.14
CA PRO A 368 22.93 0.28 11.00
C PRO A 368 21.61 0.21 10.19
N LEU A 369 21.22 -0.96 9.70
CA LEU A 369 20.03 -1.13 8.85
C LEU A 369 18.73 -0.68 9.52
N ASN A 370 18.62 -0.80 10.84
CA ASN A 370 17.48 -0.27 11.59
C ASN A 370 17.30 1.25 11.41
N VAL A 371 18.40 2.01 11.30
CA VAL A 371 18.34 3.47 11.05
C VAL A 371 18.03 3.74 9.59
N LEU A 372 18.67 3.00 8.67
CA LEU A 372 18.46 3.17 7.23
C LEU A 372 17.01 2.86 6.83
N LEU A 373 16.41 1.83 7.40
CA LEU A 373 15.06 1.37 7.10
C LEU A 373 14.01 1.93 8.06
N LEU A 374 14.35 2.99 8.81
CA LEU A 374 13.43 3.66 9.73
C LEU A 374 12.13 4.14 9.06
N PRO A 375 12.14 4.69 7.83
CA PRO A 375 10.89 5.07 7.15
C PRO A 375 9.94 3.88 6.93
N PHE A 376 10.49 2.73 6.51
CA PHE A 376 9.71 1.50 6.35
C PHE A 376 9.20 0.95 7.68
N ARG A 377 9.96 1.14 8.76
CA ARG A 377 9.54 0.76 10.11
C ARG A 377 8.37 1.61 10.61
N LEU A 378 8.40 2.91 10.33
CA LEU A 378 7.28 3.81 10.64
C LEU A 378 6.04 3.43 9.84
N LEU A 379 6.20 3.13 8.55
CA LEU A 379 5.10 2.68 7.69
C LEU A 379 4.48 1.37 8.17
N GLU A 380 5.31 0.38 8.50
CA GLU A 380 4.88 -0.89 9.08
C GLU A 380 4.10 -0.68 10.39
N GLY A 381 4.59 0.19 11.27
CA GLY A 381 3.93 0.56 12.52
C GLY A 381 2.57 1.23 12.29
N TYR A 382 2.49 2.15 11.33
CA TYR A 382 1.26 2.83 10.95
C TYR A 382 0.23 1.86 10.35
N LEU A 383 0.65 0.98 9.44
CA LEU A 383 -0.22 -0.06 8.87
C LEU A 383 -0.73 -1.01 9.95
N ARG A 384 0.12 -1.41 10.90
CA ARG A 384 -0.31 -2.22 12.05
C ARG A 384 -1.36 -1.49 12.89
N TRP A 385 -1.20 -0.19 13.10
CA TRP A 385 -2.20 0.63 13.81
C TRP A 385 -3.54 0.67 13.06
N ILE A 386 -3.54 0.88 11.74
CA ILE A 386 -4.75 0.87 10.89
C ILE A 386 -5.45 -0.49 10.90
N VAL A 387 -4.69 -1.58 10.93
CA VAL A 387 -5.29 -2.93 10.89
C VAL A 387 -5.93 -3.28 12.23
N THR A 388 -5.40 -2.74 13.33
CA THR A 388 -5.83 -3.05 14.68
C THR A 388 -6.98 -2.17 15.17
N ASN A 389 -7.09 -0.93 14.67
CA ASN A 389 -8.21 0.00 14.92
C ASN A 389 -9.16 0.02 13.73
#